data_AF-K2EAZ1-F1
#
_entry.id   AF-K2EAZ1-F1
#
_cell.length_a   1.000
_cell.length_b   1.000
_cell.length_c   1.000
_cell.angle_alpha   90.00
_cell.angle_beta   90.00
_cell.angle_gamma   90.00
#
_symmetry.space_group_name_H-M   'P 1'
#
loop_
_entity.id
_entity.type
_entity.pdbx_description
1 polymer ?
#
loop_
_entity_poly.entity_id
_entity_poly.type
_entity_poly.pdbx_seq_one_letter_code
_entity_poly.pdbx_strand_id
1 'polypeptide(L)'
;MLKLKEEFERLFDFFNKDEVKVENFKETLEGTVRLSEKLKDKLIYGTKEEKEEIQEFIKEMSEKVEEEKNKLFQKIGVSEEELKTFLSNKNNFSETEWNTMQDVKKYITSNAEEHKPETKPKNKSHKQWLQS
;
A
#
# COMPACT_ATOMS: atom_id res chain seq x y z
N MET A 1 3.81 13.22 -12.89
CA MET A 1 2.52 12.59 -12.56
C MET A 1 2.10 11.48 -13.50
N LEU A 2 2.10 11.68 -14.83
CA LEU A 2 1.67 10.68 -15.84
C LEU A 2 2.16 9.24 -15.59
N LYS A 3 3.46 9.05 -15.33
CA LYS A 3 4.03 7.71 -15.07
C LYS A 3 3.47 7.00 -13.84
N LEU A 4 3.11 7.74 -12.78
CA LEU A 4 2.52 7.14 -11.57
C LEU A 4 1.08 6.73 -11.80
N LYS A 5 0.33 7.52 -12.59
CA LYS A 5 -1.03 7.17 -13.01
C LYS A 5 -1.01 5.92 -13.88
N GLU A 6 -0.11 5.84 -14.87
CA GLU A 6 0.08 4.66 -15.72
C GLU A 6 0.50 3.41 -14.93
N GLU A 7 1.41 3.55 -13.97
CA GLU A 7 1.81 2.45 -13.08
C GLU A 7 0.63 1.96 -12.24
N PHE A 8 -0.18 2.87 -11.68
CA PHE A 8 -1.39 2.50 -10.95
C PHE A 8 -2.40 1.77 -11.83
N GLU A 9 -2.74 2.29 -13.01
CA GLU A 9 -3.68 1.65 -13.93
C GLU A 9 -3.21 0.23 -14.29
N ARG A 10 -1.92 0.05 -14.58
CA ARG A 10 -1.35 -1.28 -14.86
C ARG A 10 -1.49 -2.25 -13.69
N LEU A 11 -1.28 -1.78 -12.46
CA LEU A 11 -1.45 -2.61 -11.26
C LEU A 11 -2.92 -2.91 -11.00
N PHE A 12 -3.79 -1.95 -11.26
CA PHE A 12 -5.22 -2.07 -11.03
C PHE A 12 -5.89 -3.00 -12.05
N ASP A 13 -5.42 -3.00 -13.30
CA ASP A 13 -5.87 -3.89 -14.37
C ASP A 13 -5.71 -5.38 -14.04
N PHE A 14 -4.80 -5.72 -13.13
CA PHE A 14 -4.69 -7.09 -12.62
C PHE A 14 -6.01 -7.58 -12.01
N PHE A 15 -6.73 -6.72 -11.28
CA PHE A 15 -7.98 -7.07 -10.60
C PHE A 15 -9.17 -7.18 -11.56
N ASN A 16 -9.01 -6.72 -12.80
CA ASN A 16 -10.01 -6.83 -13.86
C ASN A 16 -9.82 -8.08 -14.74
N LYS A 17 -8.81 -8.92 -14.49
CA LYS A 17 -8.55 -10.13 -15.29
C LYS A 17 -9.36 -11.33 -14.77
N ASP A 18 -10.02 -12.04 -15.69
CA ASP A 18 -10.80 -13.26 -15.38
C ASP A 18 -9.92 -14.45 -14.93
N GLU A 19 -8.64 -14.49 -15.35
CA GLU A 19 -7.66 -15.50 -14.89
C GLU A 19 -6.51 -14.83 -14.13
N VAL A 20 -6.45 -15.12 -12.83
CA VAL A 20 -5.39 -14.65 -11.94
C VAL A 20 -4.46 -15.80 -11.59
N LYS A 21 -3.21 -15.72 -12.02
CA LYS A 21 -2.14 -16.64 -11.59
C LYS A 21 -1.45 -16.11 -10.32
N VAL A 22 -1.10 -17.02 -9.42
CA VAL A 22 -0.41 -16.69 -8.14
C VAL A 22 0.89 -15.92 -8.37
N GLU A 23 1.62 -16.22 -9.44
CA GLU A 23 2.86 -15.52 -9.82
C GLU A 23 2.60 -14.04 -10.15
N ASN A 24 1.53 -13.77 -10.92
CA ASN A 24 1.11 -12.42 -11.29
C ASN A 24 0.62 -11.64 -10.05
N PHE A 25 0.07 -12.32 -9.05
CA PHE A 25 -0.36 -11.71 -7.79
C PHE A 25 0.84 -11.16 -7.00
N LYS A 26 1.91 -11.94 -6.90
CA LYS A 26 3.15 -11.51 -6.23
C LYS A 26 3.77 -10.30 -6.95
N GLU A 27 3.88 -10.34 -8.26
CA GLU A 27 4.42 -9.20 -9.04
C GLU A 27 3.58 -7.93 -8.87
N THR A 28 2.25 -8.06 -8.85
CA THR A 28 1.33 -6.93 -8.66
C THR A 28 1.51 -6.33 -7.26
N LEU A 29 1.68 -7.15 -6.23
CA LEU A 29 1.92 -6.66 -4.87
C LEU A 29 3.27 -5.96 -4.72
N GLU A 30 4.34 -6.54 -5.27
CA GLU A 30 5.66 -5.89 -5.29
C GLU A 30 5.61 -4.55 -6.01
N GLY A 31 4.91 -4.47 -7.15
CA GLY A 31 4.68 -3.23 -7.88
C GLY A 31 3.88 -2.20 -7.07
N THR A 32 2.89 -2.66 -6.30
CA THR A 32 2.08 -1.80 -5.41
C THR A 32 2.93 -1.21 -4.29
N VAL A 33 3.80 -2.00 -3.67
CA VAL A 33 4.75 -1.51 -2.65
C VAL A 33 5.68 -0.45 -3.25
N ARG A 34 6.29 -0.71 -4.42
CA ARG A 34 7.15 0.26 -5.11
C ARG A 34 6.41 1.55 -5.48
N LEU A 35 5.16 1.46 -5.94
CA LEU A 35 4.35 2.64 -6.22
C LEU A 35 4.12 3.46 -4.95
N SER A 36 3.81 2.80 -3.83
CA SER A 36 3.60 3.45 -2.54
C SER A 36 4.85 4.17 -2.01
N GLU A 37 6.04 3.60 -2.22
CA GLU A 37 7.31 4.23 -1.88
C GLU A 37 7.56 5.50 -2.71
N LYS A 38 7.34 5.43 -4.03
CA LYS A 38 7.47 6.61 -4.91
C LYS A 38 6.50 7.73 -4.53
N LEU A 39 5.26 7.38 -4.16
CA LEU A 39 4.26 8.35 -3.69
C LEU A 39 4.70 9.00 -2.38
N LYS A 40 5.19 8.19 -1.44
CA LYS A 40 5.71 8.67 -0.15
C LYS A 40 6.91 9.59 -0.33
N ASP A 41 7.88 9.22 -1.16
CA ASP A 41 9.05 10.05 -1.44
C ASP A 41 8.66 11.41 -1.99
N LYS A 42 7.72 11.45 -2.94
CA LYS A 42 7.20 12.72 -3.47
C LYS A 42 6.42 13.53 -2.44
N LEU A 43 5.68 12.89 -1.54
CA LEU A 43 5.00 13.59 -0.44
C LEU A 43 5.99 14.20 0.57
N ILE A 44 7.10 13.53 0.85
CA ILE A 44 8.11 14.00 1.82
C ILE A 44 8.98 15.10 1.17
N TYR A 45 9.56 14.80 0.01
CA TYR A 45 10.63 15.60 -0.60
C TYR A 45 10.19 16.45 -1.80
N GLY A 46 8.98 16.25 -2.33
CA GLY A 46 8.49 17.01 -3.48
C GLY A 46 8.24 18.49 -3.16
N THR A 47 8.10 19.28 -4.22
CA THR A 47 7.66 20.67 -4.14
C THR A 47 6.20 20.78 -3.66
N LYS A 48 5.75 21.97 -3.28
CA LYS A 48 4.36 22.17 -2.83
C LYS A 48 3.35 21.76 -3.91
N GLU A 49 3.60 22.16 -5.15
CA GLU A 49 2.78 21.82 -6.32
C GLU A 49 2.75 20.30 -6.54
N GLU A 50 3.91 19.63 -6.50
CA GLU A 50 3.97 18.17 -6.62
C GLU A 50 3.22 17.45 -5.48
N LYS A 51 3.25 18.00 -4.26
CA LYS A 51 2.52 17.41 -3.12
C LYS A 51 1.02 17.52 -3.30
N GLU A 52 0.53 18.67 -3.78
CA GLU A 52 -0.89 18.88 -4.07
C GLU A 52 -1.36 17.93 -5.19
N GLU A 53 -0.60 17.82 -6.29
CA GLU A 53 -0.91 16.86 -7.37
C GLU A 53 -0.92 15.39 -6.87
N ILE A 54 0.03 15.02 -6.01
CA ILE A 54 0.10 13.66 -5.45
C ILE A 54 -1.05 13.40 -4.48
N GLN A 55 -1.44 14.38 -3.66
CA GLN A 55 -2.59 14.24 -2.78
C GLN A 55 -3.90 14.04 -3.55
N GLU A 56 -4.08 14.80 -4.63
CA GLU A 56 -5.24 14.66 -5.51
C GLU A 56 -5.26 13.28 -6.17
N PHE A 57 -4.11 12.80 -6.65
CA PHE A 57 -4.00 11.47 -7.22
C PHE A 57 -4.22 10.34 -6.20
N ILE A 58 -3.73 10.49 -4.96
CA ILE A 58 -4.00 9.51 -3.89
C ILE A 58 -5.50 9.46 -3.61
N LYS A 59 -6.20 10.60 -3.66
CA LYS A 59 -7.65 10.65 -3.52
C LYS A 59 -8.36 9.91 -4.66
N GLU A 60 -7.97 10.17 -5.91
CA GLU A 60 -8.50 9.45 -7.09
C GLU A 60 -8.29 7.93 -6.96
N MET A 61 -7.08 7.50 -6.56
CA MET A 61 -6.78 6.08 -6.32
C MET A 61 -7.67 5.48 -5.24
N SER A 62 -7.83 6.19 -4.12
CA SER A 62 -8.65 5.73 -3.00
C SER A 62 -10.12 5.58 -3.39
N GLU A 63 -10.66 6.51 -4.17
CA GLU A 63 -12.04 6.45 -4.66
C GLU A 63 -12.23 5.25 -5.59
N LYS A 64 -11.31 5.02 -6.55
CA LYS A 64 -11.39 3.88 -7.47
C LYS A 64 -11.28 2.53 -6.76
N VAL A 65 -10.37 2.43 -5.78
CA VAL A 65 -10.21 1.22 -4.95
C VAL A 65 -11.48 0.95 -4.15
N GLU A 66 -12.06 1.98 -3.53
CA GLU A 66 -13.27 1.84 -2.72
C GLU A 66 -14.48 1.45 -3.60
N GLU A 67 -14.59 2.00 -4.81
CA GLU A 67 -15.64 1.64 -5.76
C GLU A 67 -15.56 0.16 -6.15
N GLU A 68 -14.38 -0.32 -6.57
CA GLU A 68 -14.21 -1.74 -6.94
C GLU A 68 -14.35 -2.66 -5.73
N LYS A 69 -13.89 -2.25 -4.55
CA LYS A 69 -14.12 -2.98 -3.30
C LYS A 69 -15.62 -3.18 -3.06
N ASN A 70 -16.41 -2.12 -3.20
CA ASN A 70 -17.86 -2.18 -3.02
C ASN A 70 -18.55 -3.05 -4.08
N LYS A 71 -18.14 -2.94 -5.36
CA LYS A 71 -18.63 -3.82 -6.44
C LYS A 71 -18.32 -5.28 -6.14
N LEU A 72 -17.10 -5.56 -5.67
CA LEU A 72 -16.67 -6.91 -5.31
C LEU A 72 -17.56 -7.46 -4.19
N PHE A 73 -17.73 -6.73 -3.09
CA PHE A 73 -18.57 -7.14 -1.97
C PHE A 73 -20.03 -7.36 -2.36
N GLN A 74 -20.59 -6.50 -3.23
CA GLN A 74 -21.93 -6.71 -3.78
C GLN A 74 -22.02 -7.98 -4.64
N LYS A 75 -20.99 -8.28 -5.44
CA LYS A 75 -20.96 -9.46 -6.32
C LYS A 75 -20.82 -10.77 -5.55
N ILE A 76 -19.96 -10.80 -4.53
CA ILE A 76 -19.71 -12.00 -3.72
C ILE A 76 -20.77 -12.20 -2.62
N GLY A 77 -21.54 -11.15 -2.31
CA GLY A 77 -22.65 -11.21 -1.36
C GLY A 77 -22.22 -11.45 0.09
N VAL A 78 -20.95 -11.23 0.41
CA VAL A 78 -20.42 -11.33 1.78
C VAL A 78 -20.02 -9.95 2.30
N SER A 79 -20.11 -9.77 3.61
CA SER A 79 -19.59 -8.59 4.30
C SER A 79 -18.06 -8.62 4.37
N GLU A 80 -17.46 -7.46 4.68
CA GLU A 80 -16.02 -7.34 4.87
C GLU A 80 -15.52 -8.19 6.04
N GLU A 81 -16.33 -8.28 7.10
CA GLU A 81 -16.12 -9.06 8.30
C GLU A 81 -16.10 -10.56 7.97
N GLU A 82 -17.07 -11.04 7.19
CA GLU A 82 -17.12 -12.43 6.74
C GLU A 82 -15.93 -12.77 5.85
N LEU A 83 -15.53 -11.87 4.95
CA LEU A 83 -14.34 -12.05 4.13
C LEU A 83 -13.07 -12.10 5.00
N LYS A 84 -12.93 -11.23 6.01
CA LYS A 84 -11.79 -11.25 6.95
C LYS A 84 -11.72 -12.57 7.71
N THR A 85 -12.86 -13.08 8.18
CA THR A 85 -12.93 -14.38 8.84
C THR A 85 -12.55 -15.51 7.88
N PHE A 86 -13.01 -15.45 6.63
CA PHE A 86 -12.65 -16.42 5.60
C PHE A 86 -11.14 -16.43 5.31
N LEU A 87 -10.54 -15.25 5.11
CA LEU A 87 -9.12 -15.07 4.84
C LEU A 87 -8.22 -15.46 6.02
N SER A 88 -8.75 -15.42 7.25
CA SER A 88 -7.98 -15.75 8.45
C SER A 88 -7.94 -17.25 8.77
N ASN A 89 -8.75 -18.07 8.09
CA ASN A 89 -8.84 -19.49 8.34
C ASN A 89 -7.99 -20.28 7.33
N LYS A 90 -6.89 -20.90 7.81
CA LYS A 90 -5.99 -21.73 7.00
C LYS A 90 -6.73 -22.85 6.25
N ASN A 91 -7.78 -23.41 6.84
CA ASN A 91 -8.51 -24.54 6.25
C ASN A 91 -9.29 -24.16 4.98
N ASN A 92 -9.43 -22.87 4.68
CA ASN A 92 -10.07 -22.39 3.47
C ASN A 92 -9.13 -22.33 2.26
N PHE A 93 -7.84 -22.63 2.44
CA PHE A 93 -6.82 -22.52 1.41
C PHE A 93 -6.00 -23.81 1.31
N SER A 94 -5.47 -24.10 0.13
CA SER A 94 -4.40 -25.09 0.02
C SER A 94 -3.16 -24.62 0.76
N GLU A 95 -2.26 -25.56 1.09
CA GLU A 95 -1.01 -25.25 1.78
C GLU A 95 -0.16 -24.24 0.99
N THR A 96 -0.10 -24.38 -0.33
CA THR A 96 0.64 -23.47 -1.22
C THR A 96 0.05 -22.06 -1.22
N GLU A 97 -1.28 -21.94 -1.31
CA GLU A 97 -1.97 -20.63 -1.28
C GLU A 97 -1.81 -19.95 0.08
N TRP A 98 -1.95 -20.70 1.17
CA TRP A 98 -1.77 -20.18 2.52
C TRP A 98 -0.36 -19.66 2.75
N ASN A 99 0.66 -20.45 2.39
CA ASN A 99 2.05 -20.05 2.56
C ASN A 99 2.39 -18.82 1.72
N THR A 100 1.90 -18.75 0.47
CA THR A 100 2.09 -17.57 -0.37
C THR A 100 1.46 -16.32 0.25
N MET A 101 0.26 -16.43 0.81
CA MET A 101 -0.40 -15.32 1.48
C MET A 101 0.36 -14.86 2.74
N GLN A 102 0.91 -15.80 3.51
CA GLN A 102 1.75 -15.46 4.67
C GLN A 102 3.07 -14.80 4.26
N ASP A 103 3.71 -15.28 3.19
CA ASP A 103 4.95 -14.67 2.66
C ASP A 103 4.71 -13.24 2.19
N VAL A 104 3.60 -13.01 1.48
CA VAL A 104 3.15 -11.67 1.09
C VAL A 104 2.92 -10.79 2.33
N LYS A 105 2.17 -11.30 3.31
CA LYS A 105 1.88 -10.56 4.55
C LYS A 105 3.18 -10.17 5.26
N LYS A 106 4.14 -11.10 5.35
CA LYS A 106 5.45 -10.86 5.94
C LYS A 106 6.23 -9.80 5.16
N TYR A 107 6.27 -9.90 3.82
CA TYR A 107 6.91 -8.91 2.96
C TYR A 107 6.33 -7.50 3.17
N ILE A 108 5.00 -7.37 3.20
CA ILE A 108 4.35 -6.07 3.45
C ILE A 108 4.72 -5.53 4.83
N THR A 109 4.70 -6.38 5.86
CA THR A 109 4.98 -5.95 7.24
C THR A 109 6.44 -5.52 7.40
N SER A 110 7.39 -6.27 6.82
CA SER A 110 8.82 -5.93 6.87
C SER A 110 9.15 -4.63 6.15
N ASN A 111 8.61 -4.40 4.93
CA ASN A 111 8.83 -3.14 4.22
C ASN A 111 8.09 -1.94 4.86
N ALA A 112 6.98 -2.19 5.57
CA ALA A 112 6.30 -1.15 6.34
C ALA A 112 7.10 -0.72 7.59
N GLU A 113 7.86 -1.64 8.21
CA GLU A 113 8.64 -1.37 9.42
C GLU A 113 10.02 -0.75 9.16
N GLU A 114 10.67 -1.02 8.03
CA GLU A 114 11.98 -0.45 7.67
C GLU A 114 11.99 1.08 7.50
N HIS A 115 10.81 1.71 7.46
CA HIS A 115 10.67 3.17 7.42
C HIS A 115 9.93 3.78 8.62
N LYS A 116 10.11 3.24 9.83
CA LYS A 116 9.94 4.09 11.02
C LYS A 116 10.96 5.23 10.90
N PRO A 117 10.54 6.50 10.81
CA PRO A 117 11.49 7.60 10.79
C PRO A 117 12.37 7.48 12.03
N GLU A 118 13.69 7.39 11.85
CA GLU A 118 14.64 7.56 12.95
C GLU A 118 14.23 8.82 13.69
N THR A 119 13.72 8.65 14.90
CA THR A 119 13.42 9.76 15.80
C THR A 119 14.76 10.45 16.04
N LYS A 120 15.00 11.58 15.36
CA LYS A 120 16.19 12.40 15.56
C LYS A 120 16.42 12.57 17.07
N PRO A 121 17.62 12.29 17.59
CA PRO A 121 17.90 12.53 19.00
C PRO A 121 17.62 14.00 19.31
N LYS A 122 16.80 14.25 20.33
CA LYS A 122 16.56 15.61 20.85
C LYS A 122 17.90 16.19 21.27
N ASN A 123 18.46 17.02 20.40
CA ASN A 123 19.64 17.82 20.71
C ASN A 123 19.24 18.76 21.86
N LYS A 124 19.66 18.42 23.09
CA LYS A 124 19.64 19.34 24.22
C LYS A 124 20.65 20.44 23.91
N SER A 125 20.19 21.49 23.22
CA SER A 125 20.92 22.76 23.11
C SER A 125 20.98 23.36 24.52
N HIS A 126 22.08 23.07 25.22
CA HIS A 126 22.46 23.78 26.43
C HIS A 126 22.95 25.16 25.98
N LYS A 127 22.03 26.11 25.85
CA LYS A 127 22.36 27.54 25.79
C LYS A 127 22.92 27.93 27.16
N GLN A 128 24.23 27.79 27.36
CA GLN A 128 24.94 28.67 28.28
C GLN A 128 24.96 30.05 27.61
N TRP A 129 23.99 30.86 27.99
CA TRP A 129 24.04 32.29 27.76
C TRP A 129 25.19 32.84 28.58
N LEU A 130 26.21 33.35 27.88
CA LEU A 130 27.05 34.44 28.35
C LEU A 130 26.13 35.57 28.81
N GLN A 131 26.22 35.98 30.07
CA GLN A 131 26.14 37.39 30.45
C GLN A 131 26.57 37.62 31.90
N SER A 132 27.45 38.63 32.03
CA SER A 132 27.86 39.41 33.20
C SER A 132 28.94 38.85 34.10
#